data_AF-A0A959AZG3-F1
#
_entry.id   AF-A0A959AZG3-F1
#
_cell.length_a   1.000
_cell.length_b   1.000
_cell.length_c   1.000
_cell.angle_alpha   90.00
_cell.angle_beta   90.00
_cell.angle_gamma   90.00
#
_symmetry.space_group_name_H-M   'P 1'
#
loop_
_entity.id
_entity.type
_entity.pdbx_description
1 polymer ?
#
loop_
_entity_poly.entity_id
_entity_poly.type
_entity_poly.pdbx_seq_one_letter_code
_entity_poly.pdbx_strand_id
1 'polypeptide(L)'
;MNVNKLNYQEIKSLYLTLILSILITSCNGQVKTNSDTFNSNQPKSTPVIEPTYKDPLFFIDGQLCQHLRKIFQDSRGNLWFGTNNYGLMRYNGDTLEYFDERNGIGNGRITGNIEDDKGNVWFSSSDGLIKYDGKTFSNFSKKDGLLDKEIWSMIIDSKGIFWLGTNTGVSRFDGKEFSNFNIPKSQVKDTNTIYSYDRIVSIAEDQNGNLWFGTDGFGICRYNGKTFSNFTTEDGLSDNTIHELMADSKGNLWIGTFFGGLSMYDGKKFTNFTNEGKISGIEVSGFFEDTNGEIWFAVENNGVYRYDGKSFTNYNQDDGLITNGILSIYKDRENRFWFGGWGGLFRYENNFFVSVTKDGPWME
;
A
#
# COMPACT_ATOMS: atom_id res chain seq x y z
N MET A 1 -47.60 39.50 -35.38
CA MET A 1 -47.04 38.92 -36.62
C MET A 1 -46.57 37.50 -36.31
N ASN A 2 -46.75 36.62 -37.29
CA ASN A 2 -47.07 35.20 -37.15
C ASN A 2 -46.10 34.29 -36.38
N VAL A 3 -46.71 33.47 -35.51
CA VAL A 3 -46.28 32.14 -35.08
C VAL A 3 -46.68 31.15 -36.19
N ASN A 4 -45.78 30.25 -36.61
CA ASN A 4 -46.14 29.12 -37.46
C ASN A 4 -46.01 27.79 -36.69
N LYS A 5 -47.17 27.19 -36.45
CA LYS A 5 -47.43 25.78 -36.15
C LYS A 5 -47.49 24.99 -37.48
N LEU A 6 -46.95 23.78 -37.53
CA LEU A 6 -47.41 22.67 -38.37
C LEU A 6 -47.10 21.37 -37.59
N ASN A 7 -48.03 20.82 -36.82
CA ASN A 7 -49.18 19.94 -37.12
C ASN A 7 -48.81 18.45 -37.30
N TYR A 8 -49.39 17.66 -36.38
CA TYR A 8 -49.31 16.22 -36.18
C TYR A 8 -50.54 15.57 -36.85
N GLN A 9 -50.34 14.42 -37.51
CA GLN A 9 -51.28 13.30 -37.76
C GLN A 9 -51.29 12.83 -39.22
N GLU A 10 -50.80 11.61 -39.44
CA GLU A 10 -51.61 10.52 -40.00
C GLU A 10 -51.04 9.17 -39.54
N ILE A 11 -51.93 8.27 -39.14
CA ILE A 11 -51.68 7.00 -38.48
C ILE A 11 -52.19 5.87 -39.40
N LYS A 12 -51.48 4.73 -39.35
CA LYS A 12 -51.90 3.31 -39.49
C LYS A 12 -51.48 2.48 -40.73
N SER A 13 -50.68 1.45 -40.40
CA SER A 13 -50.89 0.01 -40.70
C SER A 13 -50.17 -0.61 -41.91
N LEU A 14 -49.24 -1.55 -41.69
CA LEU A 14 -49.49 -3.02 -41.66
C LEU A 14 -48.24 -3.88 -42.04
N TYR A 15 -47.91 -4.84 -41.17
CA TYR A 15 -47.24 -6.17 -41.29
C TYR A 15 -45.94 -6.47 -42.09
N LEU A 16 -44.95 -6.97 -41.32
CA LEU A 16 -44.34 -8.32 -41.35
C LEU A 16 -43.72 -8.85 -42.66
N THR A 17 -42.43 -9.17 -42.65
CA THR A 17 -41.90 -10.36 -43.36
C THR A 17 -40.62 -10.90 -42.74
N LEU A 18 -40.50 -12.22 -42.87
CA LEU A 18 -39.76 -13.17 -42.04
C LEU A 18 -38.42 -13.57 -42.68
N ILE A 19 -37.47 -13.96 -41.85
CA ILE A 19 -36.20 -14.63 -42.17
C ILE A 19 -36.46 -16.04 -42.72
N LEU A 20 -35.76 -16.43 -43.79
CA LEU A 20 -35.41 -17.83 -44.06
C LEU A 20 -34.15 -17.90 -44.94
N SER A 21 -33.03 -18.38 -44.39
CA SER A 21 -31.84 -18.77 -45.15
C SER A 21 -31.45 -20.21 -44.83
N ILE A 22 -31.14 -20.92 -45.90
CA ILE A 22 -31.14 -22.37 -46.10
C ILE A 22 -29.89 -23.05 -45.51
N LEU A 23 -30.09 -24.24 -44.94
CA LEU A 23 -29.06 -25.25 -44.64
C LEU A 23 -28.66 -25.99 -45.91
N ILE A 24 -27.35 -26.11 -46.18
CA ILE A 24 -26.79 -27.22 -46.96
C ILE A 24 -25.60 -27.79 -46.20
N THR A 25 -25.61 -29.12 -46.12
CA THR A 25 -24.68 -30.03 -45.46
C THR A 25 -23.38 -30.21 -46.24
N SER A 26 -22.28 -30.48 -45.55
CA SER A 26 -21.29 -31.46 -46.04
C SER A 26 -20.52 -32.09 -44.88
N CYS A 27 -20.45 -33.43 -44.90
CA CYS A 27 -19.69 -34.27 -43.99
C CYS A 27 -18.35 -34.70 -44.63
N ASN A 28 -17.40 -34.99 -43.73
CA ASN A 28 -16.26 -35.92 -43.79
C ASN A 28 -14.92 -35.22 -43.48
N GLY A 29 -14.06 -35.70 -42.58
CA GLY A 29 -14.04 -37.01 -41.92
C GLY A 29 -13.25 -37.01 -40.62
N GLN A 30 -13.53 -38.01 -39.79
CA GLN A 30 -12.85 -38.33 -38.54
C GLN A 30 -11.56 -39.10 -38.81
N VAL A 31 -10.51 -38.78 -38.06
CA VAL A 31 -9.44 -39.74 -37.71
C VAL A 31 -9.57 -40.03 -36.21
N LYS A 32 -9.79 -41.31 -35.88
CA LYS A 32 -9.74 -41.83 -34.50
C LYS A 32 -8.29 -42.16 -34.15
N THR A 33 -7.81 -41.67 -33.02
CA THR A 33 -6.77 -42.36 -32.24
C THR A 33 -7.17 -42.34 -30.77
N ASN A 34 -6.94 -43.49 -30.14
CA ASN A 34 -7.45 -43.91 -28.84
C ASN A 34 -6.85 -43.15 -27.65
N SER A 35 -7.68 -43.09 -26.61
CA SER A 35 -7.38 -43.07 -25.16
C SER A 35 -5.95 -42.80 -24.70
N ASP A 36 -5.79 -41.66 -24.02
CA ASP A 36 -5.03 -41.59 -22.77
C ASP A 36 -5.77 -40.64 -21.81
N THR A 37 -6.30 -41.20 -20.73
CA THR A 37 -6.89 -40.46 -19.61
C THR A 37 -5.79 -39.74 -18.84
N PHE A 38 -5.51 -38.49 -19.20
CA PHE A 38 -4.80 -37.57 -18.31
C PHE A 38 -5.79 -36.96 -17.32
N ASN A 39 -5.67 -37.43 -16.08
CA ASN A 39 -6.42 -36.96 -14.94
C ASN A 39 -5.87 -35.58 -14.54
N SER A 40 -6.38 -34.50 -15.14
CA SER A 40 -6.02 -33.13 -14.76
C SER A 40 -6.80 -32.69 -13.52
N ASN A 41 -6.32 -33.08 -12.34
CA ASN A 41 -6.63 -32.33 -11.12
C ASN A 41 -5.83 -31.03 -11.12
N GLN A 42 -6.20 -30.11 -12.01
CA GLN A 42 -5.87 -28.69 -11.89
C GLN A 42 -6.73 -28.14 -10.74
N PRO A 43 -6.15 -27.46 -9.72
CA PRO A 43 -6.96 -26.73 -8.77
C PRO A 43 -7.81 -25.72 -9.54
N LYS A 44 -9.13 -25.76 -9.34
CA LYS A 44 -10.05 -24.78 -9.93
C LYS A 44 -9.54 -23.39 -9.59
N SER A 45 -9.15 -22.63 -10.61
CA SER A 45 -8.87 -21.20 -10.49
C SER A 45 -10.06 -20.55 -9.79
N THR A 46 -9.79 -19.85 -8.69
CA THR A 46 -10.76 -18.97 -8.06
C THR A 46 -11.34 -18.08 -9.16
N PRO A 47 -12.67 -17.90 -9.26
CA PRO A 47 -13.25 -17.05 -10.29
C PRO A 47 -12.64 -15.66 -10.18
N VAL A 48 -12.10 -15.14 -11.29
CA VAL A 48 -11.75 -13.72 -11.40
C VAL A 48 -13.07 -12.97 -11.31
N ILE A 49 -13.36 -12.42 -10.13
CA ILE A 49 -14.53 -11.58 -9.95
C ILE A 49 -14.19 -10.24 -10.61
N GLU A 50 -14.89 -9.90 -11.70
CA GLU A 50 -14.71 -8.57 -12.29
C GLU A 50 -15.04 -7.49 -11.24
N PRO A 51 -14.20 -6.45 -11.12
CA PRO A 51 -14.45 -5.36 -10.19
C PRO A 51 -15.80 -4.71 -10.53
N THR A 52 -16.70 -4.64 -9.54
CA THR A 52 -18.03 -4.01 -9.70
C THR A 52 -17.98 -2.48 -9.63
N TYR A 53 -16.80 -1.90 -9.51
CA TYR A 53 -16.61 -0.46 -9.40
C TYR A 53 -16.93 0.21 -10.74
N LYS A 54 -18.18 0.67 -10.88
CA LYS A 54 -18.61 1.62 -11.91
C LYS A 54 -18.31 3.06 -11.47
N ASP A 55 -17.08 3.31 -11.02
CA ASP A 55 -16.66 4.64 -10.62
C ASP A 55 -16.10 5.37 -11.86
N PRO A 56 -16.67 6.49 -12.31
CA PRO A 56 -16.13 7.28 -13.43
C PRO A 56 -14.71 7.81 -13.14
N LEU A 57 -14.26 7.77 -11.89
CA LEU A 57 -12.90 8.12 -11.49
C LEU A 57 -11.98 6.89 -11.36
N PHE A 58 -12.44 5.67 -11.69
CA PHE A 58 -11.61 4.46 -11.67
C PHE A 58 -10.48 4.49 -12.71
N PHE A 59 -10.59 5.39 -13.69
CA PHE A 59 -9.65 5.49 -14.81
C PHE A 59 -9.14 6.92 -14.93
N ILE A 60 -8.07 7.25 -14.18
CA ILE A 60 -6.99 7.97 -14.87
C ILE A 60 -6.54 6.97 -15.93
N ASP A 61 -6.74 7.28 -17.21
CA ASP A 61 -6.72 6.28 -18.30
C ASP A 61 -5.67 5.19 -18.12
N GLY A 62 -6.14 3.96 -17.86
CA GLY A 62 -5.33 2.74 -17.70
C GLY A 62 -4.84 2.37 -16.29
N GLN A 63 -4.80 3.30 -15.33
CA GLN A 63 -4.23 3.05 -13.99
C GLN A 63 -5.01 2.03 -13.15
N LEU A 64 -4.33 1.39 -12.19
CA LEU A 64 -4.91 0.32 -11.36
C LEU A 64 -5.98 0.84 -10.38
N CYS A 65 -5.69 2.00 -9.78
CA CYS A 65 -6.57 2.69 -8.84
C CYS A 65 -6.12 4.15 -8.69
N GLN A 66 -6.97 4.98 -8.07
CA GLN A 66 -6.59 6.37 -7.77
C GLN A 66 -5.53 6.51 -6.68
N HIS A 67 -5.46 5.58 -5.73
CA HIS A 67 -4.60 5.70 -4.56
C HIS A 67 -4.06 4.32 -4.18
N LEU A 68 -2.85 4.03 -4.65
CA LEU A 68 -2.10 2.84 -4.27
C LEU A 68 -1.25 3.18 -3.05
N ARG A 69 -1.44 2.45 -1.96
CA ARG A 69 -0.91 2.83 -0.64
C ARG A 69 0.23 1.95 -0.15
N LYS A 70 0.24 0.66 -0.49
CA LYS A 70 1.29 -0.27 -0.07
C LYS A 70 1.61 -1.27 -1.17
N ILE A 71 2.88 -1.52 -1.37
CA ILE A 71 3.43 -2.52 -2.29
C ILE A 71 4.24 -3.52 -1.49
N PHE A 72 4.11 -4.80 -1.79
CA PHE A 72 4.85 -5.87 -1.14
C PHE A 72 4.98 -7.07 -2.09
N GLN A 73 6.12 -7.78 -2.06
CA GLN A 73 6.26 -9.08 -2.74
C GLN A 73 6.37 -10.22 -1.72
N ASP A 74 5.49 -11.20 -1.82
CA ASP A 74 5.51 -12.38 -0.95
C ASP A 74 6.61 -13.40 -1.33
N SER A 75 6.83 -14.39 -0.47
CA SER A 75 7.79 -15.48 -0.63
C SER A 75 7.59 -16.29 -1.91
N ARG A 76 6.35 -16.30 -2.44
CA ARG A 76 5.95 -17.02 -3.64
C ARG A 76 6.10 -16.17 -4.90
N GLY A 77 6.53 -14.92 -4.77
CA GLY A 77 6.78 -14.01 -5.88
C GLY A 77 5.59 -13.13 -6.27
N ASN A 78 4.45 -13.25 -5.58
CA ASN A 78 3.30 -12.41 -5.92
C ASN A 78 3.52 -10.99 -5.43
N LEU A 79 3.22 -10.02 -6.28
CA LEU A 79 3.13 -8.61 -5.89
C LEU A 79 1.73 -8.31 -5.36
N TRP A 80 1.67 -7.70 -4.20
CA TRP A 80 0.45 -7.28 -3.51
C TRP A 80 0.36 -5.76 -3.46
N PHE A 81 -0.79 -5.24 -3.85
CA PHE A 81 -1.08 -3.81 -3.88
C PHE A 81 -2.26 -3.49 -2.96
N GLY A 82 -1.99 -2.76 -1.89
CA GLY A 82 -3.02 -2.22 -0.99
C GLY A 82 -3.53 -0.87 -1.48
N THR A 83 -4.84 -0.64 -1.40
CA THR A 83 -5.46 0.60 -1.89
C THR A 83 -6.26 1.33 -0.80
N ASN A 84 -6.66 2.58 -1.08
CA ASN A 84 -7.56 3.31 -0.18
C ASN A 84 -9.00 2.79 -0.18
N ASN A 85 -9.57 2.53 -1.36
CA ASN A 85 -11.02 2.32 -1.52
C ASN A 85 -11.39 1.07 -2.33
N TYR A 86 -10.41 0.32 -2.84
CA TYR A 86 -10.61 -0.75 -3.82
C TYR A 86 -10.10 -2.11 -3.32
N GLY A 87 -9.90 -2.25 -2.01
CA GLY A 87 -9.39 -3.47 -1.42
C GLY A 87 -7.92 -3.75 -1.78
N LEU A 88 -7.65 -5.00 -2.15
CA LEU A 88 -6.33 -5.52 -2.48
C LEU A 88 -6.28 -5.98 -3.93
N MET A 89 -5.12 -5.83 -4.56
CA MET A 89 -4.82 -6.45 -5.84
C MET A 89 -3.59 -7.34 -5.70
N ARG A 90 -3.55 -8.45 -6.44
CA ARG A 90 -2.40 -9.34 -6.49
C ARG A 90 -2.00 -9.64 -7.92
N TYR A 91 -0.76 -9.37 -8.27
CA TYR A 91 -0.18 -9.84 -9.52
C TYR A 91 0.70 -11.06 -9.26
N ASN A 92 0.37 -12.18 -9.92
CA ASN A 92 1.03 -13.48 -9.71
C ASN A 92 2.11 -13.80 -10.76
N GLY A 93 2.45 -12.84 -11.63
CA GLY A 93 3.34 -13.04 -12.79
C GLY A 93 2.59 -13.24 -14.11
N ASP A 94 1.32 -13.65 -14.06
CA ASP A 94 0.49 -13.86 -15.24
C ASP A 94 -0.76 -12.97 -15.25
N THR A 95 -1.45 -12.88 -14.11
CA THR A 95 -2.76 -12.21 -13.99
C THR A 95 -2.81 -11.27 -12.81
N LEU A 96 -3.51 -10.15 -12.98
CA LEU A 96 -3.90 -9.26 -11.90
C LEU A 96 -5.26 -9.70 -11.32
N GLU A 97 -5.24 -10.13 -10.06
CA GLU A 97 -6.42 -10.54 -9.29
C GLU A 97 -6.88 -9.41 -8.37
N TYR A 98 -8.20 -9.28 -8.17
CA TYR A 98 -8.82 -8.26 -7.31
C TYR A 98 -9.52 -8.93 -6.13
N PHE A 99 -9.35 -8.37 -4.94
CA PHE A 99 -10.01 -8.80 -3.71
C PHE A 99 -10.74 -7.63 -3.07
N ASP A 100 -12.00 -7.84 -2.71
CA ASP A 100 -12.84 -6.85 -2.04
C ASP A 100 -13.65 -7.50 -0.90
N GLU A 101 -14.65 -6.78 -0.37
CA GLU A 101 -15.51 -7.24 0.72
C GLU A 101 -16.12 -8.65 0.48
N ARG A 102 -16.36 -9.04 -0.78
CA ARG A 102 -16.91 -10.35 -1.16
C ARG A 102 -15.92 -11.48 -0.92
N ASN A 103 -14.63 -11.16 -0.91
CA ASN A 103 -13.55 -12.08 -0.54
C ASN A 103 -13.31 -12.12 0.98
N GLY A 104 -13.97 -11.25 1.74
CA GLY A 104 -13.83 -11.19 3.19
C GLY A 104 -12.63 -10.38 3.67
N ILE A 105 -12.20 -9.34 2.96
CA ILE A 105 -11.12 -8.43 3.44
C ILE A 105 -11.64 -7.16 4.13
N GLY A 106 -12.97 -6.97 4.18
CA GLY A 106 -13.60 -5.73 4.67
C GLY A 106 -13.53 -4.58 3.66
N ASN A 107 -13.91 -3.37 4.10
CA ASN A 107 -13.96 -2.16 3.27
C ASN A 107 -12.96 -1.08 3.76
N GLY A 108 -11.92 -1.51 4.48
CA GLY A 108 -10.92 -0.62 5.04
C GLY A 108 -9.82 -0.26 4.04
N ARG A 109 -9.26 0.94 4.17
CA ARG A 109 -8.01 1.32 3.52
C ARG A 109 -6.89 0.42 4.01
N ILE A 110 -6.12 -0.15 3.10
CA ILE A 110 -4.97 -0.98 3.44
C ILE A 110 -3.81 -0.10 3.91
N THR A 111 -3.23 -0.44 5.06
CA THR A 111 -2.22 0.38 5.73
C THR A 111 -0.86 -0.26 5.93
N GLY A 112 -0.77 -1.58 5.78
CA GLY A 112 0.48 -2.32 5.92
C GLY A 112 0.31 -3.70 5.34
N ASN A 113 1.39 -4.23 4.77
CA ASN A 113 1.45 -5.56 4.17
C ASN A 113 2.71 -6.24 4.74
N ILE A 114 2.59 -7.46 5.24
CA ILE A 114 3.74 -8.23 5.73
C ILE A 114 3.48 -9.72 5.59
N GLU A 115 4.51 -10.52 5.40
CA GLU A 115 4.40 -11.99 5.42
C GLU A 115 5.04 -12.54 6.69
N ASP A 116 4.38 -13.52 7.31
CA ASP A 116 4.92 -14.23 8.47
C ASP A 116 5.83 -15.40 8.08
N ASP A 117 6.50 -15.99 9.08
CA ASP A 117 7.41 -17.13 8.91
C ASP A 117 6.75 -18.42 8.38
N LYS A 118 5.42 -18.47 8.37
CA LYS A 118 4.60 -19.57 7.85
C LYS A 118 4.11 -19.31 6.43
N GLY A 119 4.46 -18.16 5.84
CA GLY A 119 4.03 -17.76 4.51
C GLY A 119 2.57 -17.31 4.43
N ASN A 120 1.97 -16.90 5.56
CA ASN A 120 0.70 -16.18 5.52
C ASN A 120 0.98 -14.70 5.25
N VAL A 121 0.17 -14.09 4.39
CA VAL A 121 0.25 -12.65 4.13
C VAL A 121 -0.76 -11.94 5.01
N TRP A 122 -0.31 -10.91 5.69
CA TRP A 122 -1.09 -10.11 6.62
C TRP A 122 -1.23 -8.70 6.10
N PHE A 123 -2.43 -8.14 6.27
CA PHE A 123 -2.75 -6.77 5.88
C PHE A 123 -3.35 -6.04 7.06
N SER A 124 -2.73 -4.94 7.48
CA SER A 124 -3.39 -4.00 8.39
C SER A 124 -4.28 -3.07 7.59
N SER A 125 -5.40 -2.66 8.17
CA SER A 125 -6.34 -1.74 7.51
C SER A 125 -6.97 -0.76 8.49
N SER A 126 -7.74 0.20 7.97
CA SER A 126 -8.62 1.05 8.78
C SER A 126 -9.83 0.30 9.37
N ASP A 127 -9.98 -1.00 9.10
CA ASP A 127 -11.09 -1.81 9.61
C ASP A 127 -10.64 -3.13 10.24
N GLY A 128 -9.42 -3.16 10.75
CA GLY A 128 -8.84 -4.28 11.47
C GLY A 128 -7.68 -4.95 10.75
N LEU A 129 -7.29 -6.11 11.26
CA LEU A 129 -6.19 -6.92 10.74
C LEU A 129 -6.76 -8.06 9.90
N ILE A 130 -6.18 -8.28 8.72
CA ILE A 130 -6.60 -9.29 7.75
C ILE A 130 -5.46 -10.29 7.58
N LYS A 131 -5.78 -11.58 7.59
CA LYS A 131 -4.85 -12.67 7.27
C LYS A 131 -5.28 -13.37 6.00
N TYR A 132 -4.34 -13.63 5.11
CA TYR A 132 -4.48 -14.53 3.98
C TYR A 132 -3.58 -15.75 4.17
N ASP A 133 -4.17 -16.93 4.29
CA ASP A 133 -3.46 -18.20 4.50
C ASP A 133 -3.00 -18.89 3.19
N GLY A 134 -3.13 -18.20 2.06
CA GLY A 134 -2.92 -18.77 0.72
C GLY A 134 -4.19 -19.32 0.07
N LYS A 135 -5.31 -19.36 0.78
CA LYS A 135 -6.61 -19.82 0.26
C LYS A 135 -7.74 -18.87 0.60
N THR A 136 -7.83 -18.44 1.85
CA THR A 136 -8.95 -17.66 2.38
C THR A 136 -8.47 -16.48 3.21
N PHE A 137 -9.33 -15.47 3.31
CA PHE A 137 -9.12 -14.32 4.19
C PHE A 137 -9.83 -14.52 5.53
N SER A 138 -9.18 -14.10 6.62
CA SER A 138 -9.74 -14.05 7.97
C SER A 138 -9.49 -12.66 8.57
N ASN A 139 -10.48 -12.11 9.27
CA ASN A 139 -10.39 -10.78 9.87
C ASN A 139 -10.33 -10.85 11.39
N PHE A 140 -9.56 -9.94 11.98
CA PHE A 140 -9.45 -9.74 13.41
C PHE A 140 -9.88 -8.31 13.74
N SER A 141 -10.76 -8.22 14.73
CA SER A 141 -11.49 -7.02 15.13
C SER A 141 -11.40 -6.79 16.63
N LYS A 142 -12.06 -5.75 17.13
CA LYS A 142 -12.20 -5.51 18.58
C LYS A 142 -12.80 -6.70 19.35
N LYS A 143 -13.63 -7.52 18.69
CA LYS A 143 -14.22 -8.73 19.29
C LYS A 143 -13.18 -9.82 19.57
N ASP A 144 -12.09 -9.81 18.81
CA ASP A 144 -11.00 -10.77 18.91
C ASP A 144 -9.89 -10.30 19.87
N GLY A 145 -10.03 -9.08 20.42
CA GLY A 145 -9.09 -8.47 21.37
C GLY A 145 -8.24 -7.34 20.78
N LEU A 146 -8.36 -7.03 19.49
CA LEU A 146 -7.67 -5.89 18.87
C LEU A 146 -8.07 -4.58 19.57
N LEU A 147 -7.08 -3.76 19.93
CA LEU A 147 -7.31 -2.50 20.66
C LEU A 147 -8.16 -1.51 19.87
N ASP A 148 -7.78 -1.25 18.62
CA ASP A 148 -8.54 -0.43 17.69
C ASP A 148 -8.55 -0.99 16.28
N LYS A 149 -9.68 -0.83 15.58
CA LYS A 149 -9.83 -1.25 14.19
C LYS A 149 -9.02 -0.38 13.24
N GLU A 150 -8.78 0.87 13.62
CA GLU A 150 -8.00 1.82 12.81
C GLU A 150 -6.50 1.57 13.01
N ILE A 151 -5.94 0.63 12.23
CA ILE A 151 -4.52 0.28 12.27
C ILE A 151 -3.77 1.13 11.23
N TRP A 152 -2.72 1.82 11.65
CA TRP A 152 -1.90 2.71 10.80
C TRP A 152 -0.57 2.11 10.39
N SER A 153 0.01 1.27 11.24
CA SER A 153 1.28 0.59 10.99
C SER A 153 1.28 -0.80 11.59
N MET A 154 2.07 -1.67 10.98
CA MET A 154 2.26 -3.05 11.42
C MET A 154 3.69 -3.48 11.13
N ILE A 155 4.32 -4.11 12.12
CA ILE A 155 5.54 -4.90 11.93
C ILE A 155 5.38 -6.27 12.60
N ILE A 156 6.18 -7.23 12.16
CA ILE A 156 6.48 -8.46 12.91
C ILE A 156 7.91 -8.28 13.40
N ASP A 157 8.12 -8.27 14.71
CA ASP A 157 9.46 -8.13 15.28
C ASP A 157 10.31 -9.39 15.08
N SER A 158 11.60 -9.29 15.39
CA SER A 158 12.58 -10.38 15.35
C SER A 158 12.21 -11.61 16.20
N LYS A 159 11.20 -11.50 17.07
CA LYS A 159 10.68 -12.58 17.93
C LYS A 159 9.36 -13.15 17.40
N GLY A 160 8.88 -12.70 16.24
CA GLY A 160 7.63 -13.15 15.63
C GLY A 160 6.38 -12.50 16.23
N ILE A 161 6.53 -11.42 17.00
CA ILE A 161 5.40 -10.71 17.61
C ILE A 161 4.95 -9.59 16.67
N PHE A 162 3.65 -9.52 16.45
CA PHE A 162 3.02 -8.45 15.70
C PHE A 162 2.86 -7.24 16.60
N TRP A 163 3.27 -6.09 16.09
CA TRP A 163 3.07 -4.78 16.71
C TRP A 163 2.22 -3.94 15.79
N LEU A 164 1.02 -3.59 16.26
CA LEU A 164 0.01 -2.87 15.50
C LEU A 164 -0.17 -1.47 16.10
N GLY A 165 0.28 -0.45 15.38
CA GLY A 165 0.05 0.94 15.75
C GLY A 165 -1.37 1.35 15.37
N THR A 166 -2.16 1.77 16.35
CA THR A 166 -3.57 2.08 16.16
C THR A 166 -3.90 3.53 16.55
N ASN A 167 -5.13 3.98 16.31
CA ASN A 167 -5.61 5.29 16.76
C ASN A 167 -5.63 5.47 18.29
N THR A 168 -5.61 4.39 19.07
CA THR A 168 -5.75 4.43 20.53
C THR A 168 -4.61 3.73 21.29
N GLY A 169 -3.49 3.47 20.60
CA GLY A 169 -2.27 2.93 21.20
C GLY A 169 -1.67 1.80 20.38
N VAL A 170 -1.05 0.84 21.06
CA VAL A 170 -0.44 -0.33 20.41
C VAL A 170 -1.17 -1.60 20.80
N SER A 171 -1.54 -2.39 19.81
CA SER A 171 -1.97 -3.77 20.00
C SER A 171 -0.83 -4.71 19.66
N ARG A 172 -0.49 -5.61 20.58
CA ARG A 172 0.52 -6.65 20.44
C ARG A 172 -0.19 -7.99 20.20
N PHE A 173 0.21 -8.72 19.17
CA PHE A 173 -0.40 -10.00 18.82
C PHE A 173 0.67 -11.08 18.64
N ASP A 174 0.52 -12.21 19.32
CA ASP A 174 1.50 -13.31 19.32
C ASP A 174 1.14 -14.43 18.31
N GLY A 175 0.17 -14.17 17.43
CA GLY A 175 -0.39 -15.16 16.51
C GLY A 175 -1.60 -15.92 17.09
N LYS A 176 -1.93 -15.74 18.38
CA LYS A 176 -3.07 -16.36 19.05
C LYS A 176 -3.94 -15.35 19.78
N GLU A 177 -3.34 -14.47 20.59
CA GLU A 177 -4.05 -13.54 21.45
C GLU A 177 -3.53 -12.11 21.29
N PHE A 178 -4.45 -11.15 21.39
CA PHE A 178 -4.13 -9.73 21.43
C PHE A 178 -3.91 -9.27 22.87
N SER A 179 -2.97 -8.36 23.04
CA SER A 179 -2.72 -7.65 24.29
C SER A 179 -2.44 -6.18 24.02
N ASN A 180 -2.75 -5.32 24.96
CA ASN A 180 -2.45 -3.89 24.85
C ASN A 180 -1.03 -3.63 25.33
N PHE A 181 -0.29 -2.77 24.61
CA PHE A 181 1.03 -2.34 25.02
C PHE A 181 1.07 -0.81 25.20
N ASN A 182 1.33 -0.37 26.42
CA ASN A 182 1.26 1.03 26.79
C ASN A 182 2.57 1.75 26.44
N ILE A 183 2.46 2.81 25.64
CA ILE A 183 3.58 3.69 25.28
C ILE A 183 3.51 4.96 26.15
N PRO A 184 4.54 5.26 26.97
CA PRO A 184 4.57 6.49 27.74
C PRO A 184 4.79 7.70 26.83
N LYS A 185 3.94 8.71 26.94
CA LYS A 185 4.06 9.93 26.14
C LYS A 185 5.12 10.85 26.69
N SER A 186 5.77 11.58 25.78
CA SER A 186 6.63 12.71 26.14
C SER A 186 5.80 13.90 26.62
N GLN A 187 6.41 14.78 27.41
CA GLN A 187 5.81 16.06 27.77
C GLN A 187 6.17 17.08 26.68
N VAL A 188 5.21 17.41 25.83
CA VAL A 188 5.35 18.43 24.78
C VAL A 188 4.38 19.57 25.09
N LYS A 189 4.88 20.81 25.13
CA LYS A 189 4.08 22.00 25.52
C LYS A 189 3.04 22.37 24.46
N ASP A 190 3.43 22.36 23.19
CA ASP A 190 2.60 22.76 22.06
C ASP A 190 2.51 21.61 21.06
N THR A 191 1.59 20.68 21.32
CA THR A 191 1.39 19.49 20.47
C THR A 191 0.57 19.83 19.24
N ASN A 192 1.01 19.41 18.06
CA ASN A 192 0.22 19.49 16.82
C ASN A 192 -0.29 18.10 16.40
N THR A 193 -1.27 17.58 17.13
CA THR A 193 -1.91 16.29 16.83
C THR A 193 -2.88 16.43 15.65
N ILE A 194 -2.74 15.58 14.64
CA ILE A 194 -3.55 15.66 13.42
C ILE A 194 -4.85 14.86 13.56
N TYR A 195 -4.79 13.62 14.06
CA TYR A 195 -5.95 12.72 14.05
C TYR A 195 -6.36 12.21 15.43
N SER A 196 -5.40 11.74 16.24
CA SER A 196 -5.75 11.22 17.58
C SER A 196 -4.59 11.31 18.55
N TYR A 197 -4.93 11.69 19.78
CA TYR A 197 -3.99 11.93 20.88
C TYR A 197 -3.18 10.68 21.27
N ASP A 198 -3.76 9.49 21.15
CA ASP A 198 -3.13 8.20 21.49
C ASP A 198 -2.58 7.45 20.27
N ARG A 199 -2.59 8.08 19.10
CA ARG A 199 -2.25 7.42 17.85
C ARG A 199 -0.77 7.07 17.77
N ILE A 200 -0.52 5.81 17.42
CA ILE A 200 0.80 5.32 17.01
C ILE A 200 0.81 5.17 15.50
N VAL A 201 1.47 6.11 14.84
CA VAL A 201 1.43 6.26 13.37
C VAL A 201 2.37 5.29 12.67
N SER A 202 3.50 4.97 13.30
CA SER A 202 4.56 4.16 12.71
C SER A 202 5.29 3.37 13.80
N ILE A 203 5.74 2.17 13.46
CA ILE A 203 6.53 1.31 14.32
C ILE A 203 7.70 0.78 13.50
N ALA A 204 8.90 0.81 14.06
CA ALA A 204 10.10 0.21 13.48
C ALA A 204 10.86 -0.59 14.54
N GLU A 205 11.55 -1.64 14.12
CA GLU A 205 12.53 -2.35 14.95
C GLU A 205 13.93 -2.04 14.42
N ASP A 206 14.86 -1.66 15.30
CA ASP A 206 16.27 -1.50 14.92
C ASP A 206 17.06 -2.81 15.05
N GLN A 207 18.30 -2.81 14.55
CA GLN A 207 19.17 -4.00 14.55
C GLN A 207 19.53 -4.52 15.94
N ASN A 208 19.35 -3.71 17.00
CA ASN A 208 19.57 -4.12 18.38
C ASN A 208 18.30 -4.70 19.01
N GLY A 209 17.21 -4.81 18.25
CA GLY A 209 15.90 -5.26 18.73
C GLY A 209 15.17 -4.22 19.56
N ASN A 210 15.54 -2.93 19.47
CA ASN A 210 14.74 -1.88 20.08
C ASN A 210 13.55 -1.56 19.18
N LEU A 211 12.39 -1.37 19.81
CA LEU A 211 11.19 -0.90 19.13
C LEU A 211 11.11 0.62 19.20
N TRP A 212 10.79 1.23 18.08
CA TRP A 212 10.60 2.66 17.93
C TRP A 212 9.15 2.93 17.54
N PHE A 213 8.51 3.85 18.26
CA PHE A 213 7.10 4.21 18.07
C PHE A 213 7.00 5.68 17.70
N GLY A 214 6.46 5.96 16.52
CA GLY A 214 6.14 7.30 16.07
C GLY A 214 4.77 7.72 16.59
N THR A 215 4.66 8.95 17.09
CA THR A 215 3.44 9.46 17.70
C THR A 215 2.88 10.67 16.96
N ASP A 216 1.60 10.94 17.18
CA ASP A 216 0.88 12.09 16.61
C ASP A 216 1.02 13.35 17.50
N GLY A 217 2.22 13.94 17.49
CA GLY A 217 2.52 15.21 18.18
C GLY A 217 3.37 15.09 19.44
N PHE A 218 3.84 13.89 19.81
CA PHE A 218 4.66 13.64 21.01
C PHE A 218 6.07 13.14 20.71
N GLY A 219 6.51 13.24 19.45
CA GLY A 219 7.82 12.79 18.99
C GLY A 219 7.88 11.26 18.81
N ILE A 220 9.05 10.69 19.12
CA ILE A 220 9.30 9.25 19.03
C ILE A 220 9.59 8.66 20.41
N CYS A 221 9.17 7.41 20.61
CA CYS A 221 9.47 6.64 21.82
C CYS A 221 10.27 5.39 21.45
N ARG A 222 11.42 5.17 22.08
CA ARG A 222 12.23 3.95 21.98
C ARG A 222 11.98 3.05 23.18
N TYR A 223 11.75 1.76 22.93
CA TYR A 223 11.69 0.70 23.94
C TYR A 223 12.79 -0.34 23.69
N ASN A 224 13.68 -0.52 24.67
CA ASN A 224 14.80 -1.47 24.58
C ASN A 224 14.50 -2.85 25.20
N GLY A 225 13.23 -3.18 25.41
CA GLY A 225 12.82 -4.38 26.14
C GLY A 225 12.76 -4.22 27.66
N LYS A 226 13.20 -3.08 28.21
CA LYS A 226 13.16 -2.80 29.66
C LYS A 226 12.63 -1.41 29.99
N THR A 227 13.12 -0.39 29.29
CA THR A 227 12.88 1.02 29.58
C THR A 227 12.48 1.77 28.31
N PHE A 228 11.77 2.88 28.50
CA PHE A 228 11.42 3.80 27.44
C PHE A 228 12.34 5.02 27.42
N SER A 229 12.59 5.55 26.24
CA SER A 229 13.27 6.85 26.03
C SER A 229 12.48 7.63 25.00
N ASN A 230 12.08 8.86 25.33
CA ASN A 230 11.35 9.73 24.43
C ASN A 230 12.31 10.73 23.80
N PHE A 231 12.07 11.08 22.55
CA PHE A 231 12.81 12.10 21.83
C PHE A 231 11.84 13.03 21.11
N THR A 232 12.08 14.33 21.27
CA THR A 232 11.24 15.41 20.78
C THR A 232 12.07 16.46 20.05
N THR A 233 11.43 17.54 19.62
CA THR A 233 12.11 18.74 19.11
C THR A 233 13.10 19.34 20.12
N GLU A 234 12.92 19.16 21.43
CA GLU A 234 13.89 19.58 22.45
C GLU A 234 15.20 18.76 22.37
N ASP A 235 15.15 17.55 21.83
CA ASP A 235 16.30 16.66 21.64
C ASP A 235 16.95 16.80 20.25
N GLY A 236 16.35 17.61 19.36
CA GLY A 236 16.87 17.91 18.02
C GLY A 236 16.08 17.32 16.86
N LEU A 237 14.98 16.59 17.12
CA LEU A 237 14.04 16.15 16.08
C LEU A 237 13.43 17.35 15.34
N SER A 238 13.19 17.23 14.03
CA SER A 238 12.65 18.35 13.23
C SER A 238 11.21 18.74 13.57
N ASP A 239 10.37 17.78 13.94
CA ASP A 239 8.96 17.98 14.30
C ASP A 239 8.45 16.80 15.16
N ASN A 240 7.50 17.08 16.07
CA ASN A 240 6.96 16.07 16.99
C ASN A 240 5.82 15.25 16.39
N THR A 241 5.31 15.61 15.21
CA THR A 241 4.22 14.90 14.54
C THR A 241 4.80 13.96 13.49
N ILE A 242 4.98 12.71 13.90
CA ILE A 242 5.65 11.70 13.09
C ILE A 242 4.72 11.21 11.98
N HIS A 243 5.29 10.99 10.81
CA HIS A 243 4.59 10.38 9.69
C HIS A 243 5.04 8.92 9.49
N GLU A 244 6.35 8.66 9.39
CA GLU A 244 6.88 7.31 9.21
C GLU A 244 8.30 7.16 9.78
N LEU A 245 8.63 5.95 10.24
CA LEU A 245 9.93 5.56 10.76
C LEU A 245 10.49 4.41 9.92
N MET A 246 11.81 4.43 9.67
CA MET A 246 12.53 3.30 9.09
C MET A 246 13.91 3.17 9.73
N ALA A 247 14.23 2.00 10.25
CA ALA A 247 15.61 1.68 10.64
C ALA A 247 16.37 1.17 9.40
N ASP A 248 17.56 1.70 9.14
CA ASP A 248 18.39 1.27 8.02
C ASP A 248 19.41 0.17 8.40
N SER A 249 20.05 -0.41 7.38
CA SER A 249 21.08 -1.44 7.50
C SER A 249 22.39 -0.94 8.13
N LYS A 250 22.54 0.37 8.36
CA LYS A 250 23.70 0.99 9.01
C LYS A 250 23.43 1.36 10.47
N GLY A 251 22.22 1.09 10.97
CA GLY A 251 21.80 1.35 12.35
C GLY A 251 21.30 2.78 12.59
N ASN A 252 21.02 3.54 11.54
CA ASN A 252 20.35 4.83 11.67
C ASN A 252 18.84 4.64 11.69
N LEU A 253 18.15 5.55 12.36
CA LEU A 253 16.70 5.70 12.27
C LEU A 253 16.39 6.90 11.37
N TRP A 254 15.69 6.68 10.28
CA TRP A 254 15.11 7.71 9.43
C TRP A 254 13.71 8.05 9.90
N ILE A 255 13.43 9.35 10.04
CA ILE A 255 12.18 9.87 10.59
C ILE A 255 11.60 10.89 9.63
N GLY A 256 10.50 10.50 8.99
CA GLY A 256 9.65 11.40 8.25
C GLY A 256 8.62 12.03 9.18
N THR A 257 8.45 13.35 9.08
CA THR A 257 7.49 14.11 9.87
C THR A 257 6.44 14.74 8.97
N PHE A 258 5.33 15.21 9.55
CA PHE A 258 4.28 15.90 8.80
C PHE A 258 4.65 17.37 8.52
N PHE A 259 5.39 18.02 9.42
CA PHE A 259 5.60 19.47 9.33
C PHE A 259 7.07 19.90 9.39
N GLY A 260 8.00 19.01 9.73
CA GLY A 260 9.42 19.32 9.89
C GLY A 260 10.34 18.71 8.82
N GLY A 261 9.78 17.96 7.87
CA GLY A 261 10.55 17.26 6.86
C GLY A 261 11.26 16.02 7.39
N LEU A 262 12.53 15.86 6.98
CA LEU A 262 13.31 14.65 7.22
C LEU A 262 14.36 14.82 8.33
N SER A 263 14.30 13.95 9.32
CA SER A 263 15.33 13.76 10.34
C SER A 263 16.01 12.39 10.20
N MET A 264 17.28 12.29 10.59
CA MET A 264 17.98 11.01 10.82
C MET A 264 18.66 11.01 12.18
N TYR A 265 18.49 9.92 12.92
CA TYR A 265 19.13 9.68 14.21
C TYR A 265 20.20 8.58 14.10
N ASP A 266 21.45 8.91 14.43
CA ASP A 266 22.60 8.00 14.33
C ASP A 266 22.88 7.19 15.62
N GLY A 267 21.91 7.16 16.55
CA GLY A 267 22.09 6.60 17.88
C GLY A 267 22.66 7.57 18.92
N LYS A 268 23.08 8.77 18.49
CA LYS A 268 23.65 9.81 19.37
C LYS A 268 23.02 11.18 19.15
N LYS A 269 22.81 11.59 17.90
CA LYS A 269 22.31 12.92 17.52
C LYS A 269 21.36 12.86 16.34
N PHE A 270 20.54 13.91 16.22
CA PHE A 270 19.69 14.15 15.05
C PHE A 270 20.42 14.99 14.01
N THR A 271 20.16 14.69 12.73
CA THR A 271 20.52 15.51 11.56
C THR A 271 19.24 15.84 10.80
N ASN A 272 19.02 17.12 10.48
CA ASN A 272 17.76 17.63 9.92
C ASN A 272 17.96 18.11 8.47
N PHE A 273 17.68 17.26 7.49
CA PHE A 273 18.02 17.53 6.09
C PHE A 273 17.18 18.64 5.46
N THR A 274 15.92 18.77 5.84
CA THR A 274 15.04 19.86 5.36
C THR A 274 15.47 21.20 5.92
N ASN A 275 15.74 21.29 7.23
CA ASN A 275 16.18 22.53 7.89
C ASN A 275 17.56 23.00 7.38
N GLU A 276 18.41 22.06 6.96
CA GLU A 276 19.70 22.35 6.32
C GLU A 276 19.59 22.69 4.81
N GLY A 277 18.36 22.73 4.26
CA GLY A 277 18.09 23.05 2.87
C GLY A 277 18.59 21.98 1.88
N LYS A 278 18.76 20.73 2.32
CA LYS A 278 19.21 19.62 1.47
C LYS A 278 18.09 19.00 0.64
N ILE A 279 16.86 19.08 1.15
CA ILE A 279 15.64 18.67 0.46
C ILE A 279 14.56 19.75 0.61
N SER A 280 13.61 19.79 -0.33
CA SER A 280 12.43 20.64 -0.26
C SER A 280 11.18 19.82 0.07
N GLY A 281 10.27 20.42 0.82
CA GLY A 281 9.05 19.79 1.32
C GLY A 281 9.17 19.33 2.78
N ILE A 282 8.04 19.28 3.48
CA ILE A 282 7.97 19.10 4.93
C ILE A 282 7.20 17.88 5.39
N GLU A 283 6.41 17.26 4.51
CA GLU A 283 5.69 16.03 4.80
C GLU A 283 6.40 14.87 4.11
N VAL A 284 7.06 14.02 4.91
CA VAL A 284 7.98 12.97 4.42
C VAL A 284 7.50 11.60 4.88
N SER A 285 7.45 10.63 3.97
CA SER A 285 7.03 9.24 4.21
C SER A 285 7.55 8.32 3.10
N GLY A 286 6.98 7.12 2.97
CA GLY A 286 7.23 6.19 1.86
C GLY A 286 8.67 5.68 1.84
N PHE A 287 9.28 5.47 3.01
CA PHE A 287 10.69 5.07 3.09
C PHE A 287 10.94 3.67 2.51
N PHE A 288 12.07 3.52 1.83
CA PHE A 288 12.58 2.25 1.37
C PHE A 288 14.12 2.29 1.29
N GLU A 289 14.79 1.35 1.93
CA GLU A 289 16.22 1.12 1.74
C GLU A 289 16.41 0.06 0.65
N ASP A 290 17.19 0.38 -0.38
CA ASP A 290 17.51 -0.57 -1.43
C ASP A 290 18.71 -1.47 -1.09
N THR A 291 18.98 -2.43 -1.97
CA THR A 291 20.07 -3.41 -1.78
C THR A 291 21.47 -2.81 -1.80
N ASN A 292 21.64 -1.56 -2.25
CA ASN A 292 22.90 -0.82 -2.20
C ASN A 292 23.01 0.03 -0.92
N GLY A 293 21.97 0.05 -0.07
CA GLY A 293 21.88 0.90 1.11
C GLY A 293 21.61 2.37 0.76
N GLU A 294 21.04 2.65 -0.42
CA GLU A 294 20.48 3.96 -0.77
C GLU A 294 19.08 4.08 -0.18
N ILE A 295 18.75 5.29 0.28
CA ILE A 295 17.49 5.56 0.96
C ILE A 295 16.56 6.31 0.03
N TRP A 296 15.45 5.70 -0.31
CA TRP A 296 14.37 6.28 -1.09
C TRP A 296 13.24 6.71 -0.16
N PHE A 297 12.63 7.85 -0.43
CA PHE A 297 11.50 8.33 0.34
C PHE A 297 10.65 9.30 -0.47
N ALA A 298 9.35 9.35 -0.15
CA ALA A 298 8.42 10.28 -0.74
C ALA A 298 8.38 11.59 0.06
N VAL A 299 8.16 12.68 -0.66
CA VAL A 299 7.89 13.99 -0.07
C VAL A 299 6.64 14.55 -0.74
N GLU A 300 5.60 14.76 0.06
CA GLU A 300 4.29 15.20 -0.44
C GLU A 300 4.42 16.47 -1.27
N ASN A 301 3.80 16.50 -2.45
CA ASN A 301 3.90 17.56 -3.47
C ASN A 301 5.29 17.76 -4.12
N ASN A 302 6.32 17.01 -3.70
CA ASN A 302 7.68 17.10 -4.21
C ASN A 302 8.18 15.81 -4.90
N GLY A 303 7.38 14.74 -4.90
CA GLY A 303 7.71 13.49 -5.57
C GLY A 303 8.56 12.58 -4.69
N VAL A 304 9.66 12.07 -5.24
CA VAL A 304 10.53 11.09 -4.58
C VAL A 304 11.94 11.66 -4.44
N TYR A 305 12.58 11.38 -3.32
CA TYR A 305 14.01 11.60 -3.15
C TYR A 305 14.74 10.28 -2.98
N ARG A 306 15.98 10.28 -3.44
CA ARG A 306 16.96 9.21 -3.23
C ARG A 306 18.22 9.78 -2.61
N TYR A 307 18.70 9.16 -1.55
CA TYR A 307 19.95 9.49 -0.87
C TYR A 307 20.97 8.37 -1.02
N ASP A 308 22.09 8.68 -1.67
CA ASP A 308 23.18 7.73 -1.96
C ASP A 308 24.24 7.63 -0.83
N GLY A 309 23.99 8.27 0.31
CA GLY A 309 24.94 8.42 1.41
C GLY A 309 25.82 9.69 1.32
N LYS A 310 25.71 10.47 0.24
CA LYS A 310 26.44 11.74 0.02
C LYS A 310 25.54 12.86 -0.48
N SER A 311 24.62 12.55 -1.39
CA SER A 311 23.82 13.50 -2.13
C SER A 311 22.36 13.05 -2.26
N PHE A 312 21.48 14.03 -2.43
CA PHE A 312 20.06 13.81 -2.68
C PHE A 312 19.77 14.01 -4.16
N THR A 313 19.07 13.07 -4.78
CA THR A 313 18.45 13.22 -6.11
C THR A 313 16.94 13.34 -5.92
N ASN A 314 16.31 14.36 -6.50
CA ASN A 314 14.85 14.50 -6.53
C ASN A 314 14.31 14.00 -7.88
N TYR A 315 13.21 13.28 -7.82
CA TYR A 315 12.44 12.83 -8.96
C TYR A 315 10.99 13.31 -8.83
N ASN A 316 10.46 13.91 -9.89
CA ASN A 316 9.13 14.51 -9.88
C ASN A 316 8.42 14.33 -11.24
N GLN A 317 7.46 15.20 -11.58
CA GLN A 317 6.74 15.13 -12.84
C GLN A 317 7.61 15.29 -14.09
N ASP A 318 8.70 16.05 -14.00
CA ASP A 318 9.67 16.19 -15.09
C ASP A 318 10.39 14.87 -15.40
N ASP A 319 10.41 13.94 -14.43
CA ASP A 319 11.00 12.60 -14.56
C ASP A 319 9.96 11.52 -14.93
N GLY A 320 8.71 11.90 -15.21
CA GLY A 320 7.66 10.99 -15.71
C GLY A 320 6.59 10.60 -14.70
N LEU A 321 6.71 11.03 -13.44
CA LEU A 321 5.62 10.85 -12.49
C LEU A 321 4.41 11.68 -12.93
N ILE A 322 3.21 11.09 -12.97
CA ILE A 322 2.00 11.88 -13.30
C ILE A 322 1.50 12.69 -12.07
N THR A 323 2.01 12.38 -10.88
CA THR A 323 1.73 13.05 -9.61
C THR A 323 3.00 13.22 -8.78
N ASN A 324 2.98 14.10 -7.79
CA ASN A 324 4.02 14.17 -6.77
C ASN A 324 3.62 13.53 -5.42
N GLY A 325 2.44 12.87 -5.36
CA GLY A 325 1.95 12.19 -4.16
C GLY A 325 2.30 10.70 -4.16
N ILE A 326 3.55 10.35 -3.85
CA ILE A 326 3.98 8.95 -3.69
C ILE A 326 3.80 8.50 -2.24
N LEU A 327 3.33 7.28 -2.03
CA LEU A 327 2.99 6.72 -0.72
C LEU A 327 3.76 5.43 -0.39
N SER A 328 4.23 4.71 -1.40
CA SER A 328 4.94 3.44 -1.24
C SER A 328 6.04 3.32 -2.27
N ILE A 329 7.21 2.88 -1.83
CA ILE A 329 8.35 2.57 -2.68
C ILE A 329 8.75 1.13 -2.38
N TYR A 330 8.99 0.34 -3.41
CA TYR A 330 9.36 -1.07 -3.24
C TYR A 330 10.24 -1.53 -4.39
N LYS A 331 11.31 -2.26 -4.08
CA LYS A 331 12.12 -2.95 -5.08
C LYS A 331 11.87 -4.45 -4.98
N ASP A 332 11.42 -5.05 -6.07
CA ASP A 332 11.15 -6.49 -6.10
C ASP A 332 12.43 -7.33 -6.30
N ARG A 333 12.27 -8.65 -6.25
CA ARG A 333 13.36 -9.62 -6.41
C ARG A 333 14.02 -9.61 -7.79
N GLU A 334 13.35 -9.03 -8.79
CA GLU A 334 13.88 -8.85 -10.14
C GLU A 334 14.62 -7.50 -10.27
N ASN A 335 14.83 -6.78 -9.15
CA ASN A 335 15.42 -5.46 -9.07
C ASN A 335 14.61 -4.33 -9.74
N ARG A 336 13.33 -4.56 -9.99
CA ARG A 336 12.44 -3.53 -10.53
C ARG A 336 11.95 -2.66 -9.37
N PHE A 337 12.01 -1.35 -9.55
CA PHE A 337 11.42 -0.42 -8.61
C PHE A 337 9.98 -0.12 -8.96
N TRP A 338 9.13 -0.16 -7.93
CA TRP A 338 7.70 0.09 -7.96
C TRP A 338 7.38 1.25 -7.02
N PHE A 339 6.57 2.18 -7.51
CA PHE A 339 6.15 3.36 -6.78
C PHE A 339 4.63 3.42 -6.81
N GLY A 340 4.03 3.43 -5.63
CA GLY A 340 2.59 3.49 -5.44
C GLY A 340 2.23 4.85 -4.88
N GLY A 341 1.19 5.47 -5.42
CA GLY A 341 0.74 6.75 -4.91
C GLY A 341 -0.58 7.18 -5.49
N TRP A 342 -0.76 8.50 -5.54
CA TRP A 342 -1.89 9.13 -6.21
C TRP A 342 -1.77 8.85 -7.71
N GLY A 343 -2.88 8.51 -8.35
CA GLY A 343 -2.87 8.07 -9.73
C GLY A 343 -2.21 6.72 -9.99
N GLY A 344 -2.02 5.88 -8.97
CA GLY A 344 -1.83 4.44 -9.14
C GLY A 344 -0.38 3.97 -9.00
N LEU A 345 0.07 3.15 -9.96
CA LEU A 345 1.33 2.43 -9.91
C LEU A 345 2.30 2.94 -10.99
N PHE A 346 3.57 3.07 -10.63
CA PHE A 346 4.66 3.46 -11.51
C PHE A 346 5.83 2.49 -11.38
N ARG A 347 6.55 2.28 -12.48
CA ARG A 347 7.89 1.69 -12.49
C ARG A 347 8.93 2.76 -12.79
N TYR A 348 10.13 2.60 -12.23
CA TYR A 348 11.28 3.43 -12.59
C TYR A 348 12.23 2.62 -13.49
N GLU A 349 12.33 3.05 -14.75
CA GLU A 349 13.05 2.35 -15.81
C GLU A 349 13.83 3.36 -16.66
N ASN A 350 15.07 3.04 -17.00
CA ASN A 350 15.90 3.88 -17.87
C ASN A 350 15.96 5.37 -17.44
N ASN A 351 15.99 5.61 -16.13
CA ASN A 351 15.93 6.92 -15.50
C ASN A 351 14.63 7.72 -15.74
N PHE A 352 13.51 7.03 -15.93
CA PHE A 352 12.20 7.66 -16.11
C PHE A 352 11.11 6.85 -15.42
N PHE A 353 10.04 7.51 -15.00
CA PHE A 353 8.88 6.87 -14.43
C PHE A 353 7.85 6.53 -15.51
N VAL A 354 7.38 5.28 -15.50
CA VAL A 354 6.37 4.76 -16.43
C VAL A 354 5.16 4.30 -15.65
N SER A 355 3.98 4.71 -16.07
CA SER A 355 2.72 4.25 -15.50
C SER A 355 2.48 2.76 -15.76
N VAL A 356 2.17 1.99 -14.72
CA VAL A 356 1.76 0.58 -14.85
C VAL A 356 0.25 0.49 -14.80
N THR A 357 -0.30 0.01 -15.91
CA THR A 357 -1.74 -0.17 -16.11
C THR A 357 -2.14 -1.62 -15.87
N LYS A 358 -3.44 -1.93 -15.94
CA LYS A 358 -3.92 -3.32 -15.95
C LYS A 358 -3.23 -4.16 -17.04
N ASP A 359 -2.85 -3.53 -18.15
CA ASP A 359 -2.23 -4.15 -19.32
C ASP A 359 -0.69 -4.09 -19.26
N GLY A 360 -0.11 -3.52 -18.20
CA GLY A 360 1.33 -3.41 -17.97
C GLY A 360 1.89 -1.99 -18.12
N PRO A 361 3.22 -1.84 -18.14
CA PRO A 361 4.21 -2.93 -18.19
C PRO A 361 4.38 -3.63 -16.84
N TRP A 362 4.08 -4.94 -16.81
CA TRP A 362 4.29 -5.79 -15.63
C TRP A 362 5.64 -6.49 -15.65
N MET A 363 6.08 -6.86 -16.86
CA MET A 363 7.32 -7.58 -17.14
C MET A 363 8.05 -6.79 -18.22
N GLU A 364 9.20 -6.21 -17.88
CA GLU A 364 10.27 -5.79 -18.81
C GLU A 364 11.60 -5.80 -18.08
#